data_AF-A0A975MXE2-F1
#
_entry.id   AF-A0A975MXE2-F1
#
_cell.length_a   1.000
_cell.length_b   1.000
_cell.length_c   1.000
_cell.angle_alpha   90.00
_cell.angle_beta   90.00
_cell.angle_gamma   90.00
#
_symmetry.space_group_name_H-M   'P 1'
#
loop_
_entity.id
_entity.type
_entity.pdbx_description
1 polymer ?
#
loop_
_entity_poly.entity_id
_entity_poly.type
_entity_poly.pdbx_seq_one_letter_code
_entity_poly.pdbx_strand_id
1 'polypeptide(L)'
;MAKALHLTGNADADKLLSKDPFALLTGLLLDQQFPMEHAFAGPQKIADRMDGFSITKIADTDVEEFVELCVTPPAIHRYGGSMARRVHALAHHVLEHYDGKADKIWKSGKPDAKEVLRRVKALPGYGDQKAKIFVALLGKQLGVTPDGWREAAGAYGDEGSRRSIADVTSPETLAEVRAFKKAAKAAAKAK
;
A
#
# COMPACT_ATOMS: atom_id res chain seq x y z
N MET A 1 6.85 7.35 -18.14
CA MET A 1 5.69 7.90 -17.40
C MET A 1 5.04 6.72 -16.68
N ALA A 2 5.00 6.69 -15.35
CA ALA A 2 4.26 5.64 -14.64
C ALA A 2 2.78 5.75 -15.02
N LYS A 3 2.12 4.60 -15.27
CA LYS A 3 0.71 4.55 -15.66
C LYS A 3 -0.15 4.97 -14.46
N ALA A 4 -1.28 5.64 -14.73
CA ALA A 4 -2.27 5.92 -13.69
C ALA A 4 -2.76 4.59 -13.09
N LEU A 5 -2.79 4.53 -11.76
CA LEU A 5 -3.30 3.40 -11.00
C LEU A 5 -4.83 3.47 -10.95
N HIS A 6 -5.48 2.30 -10.95
CA HIS A 6 -6.95 2.17 -10.90
C HIS A 6 -7.33 1.12 -9.85
N LEU A 7 -7.05 1.41 -8.58
CA LEU A 7 -7.06 0.42 -7.49
C LEU A 7 -8.35 0.44 -6.68
N THR A 8 -9.00 1.60 -6.62
CA THR A 8 -10.12 1.85 -5.70
C THR A 8 -11.46 1.97 -6.40
N GLY A 9 -11.45 2.37 -7.69
CA GLY A 9 -12.66 2.77 -8.41
C GLY A 9 -13.14 4.19 -8.07
N ASN A 10 -12.38 4.94 -7.26
CA ASN A 10 -12.58 6.35 -6.96
C ASN A 10 -11.46 7.17 -7.63
N ALA A 11 -11.85 8.11 -8.48
CA ALA A 11 -10.89 8.88 -9.30
C ALA A 11 -9.90 9.71 -8.48
N ASP A 12 -10.34 10.32 -7.38
CA ASP A 12 -9.48 11.17 -6.54
C ASP A 12 -8.48 10.33 -5.75
N ALA A 13 -8.95 9.22 -5.14
CA ALA A 13 -8.08 8.28 -4.46
C ALA A 13 -7.05 7.65 -5.42
N ASP A 14 -7.48 7.21 -6.59
CA ASP A 14 -6.61 6.64 -7.62
C ASP A 14 -5.58 7.67 -8.13
N LYS A 15 -5.98 8.93 -8.29
CA LYS A 15 -5.07 10.03 -8.64
C LYS A 15 -4.04 10.31 -7.55
N LEU A 16 -4.44 10.28 -6.27
CA LEU A 16 -3.52 10.44 -5.15
C LEU A 16 -2.51 9.28 -5.10
N LEU A 17 -2.99 8.04 -5.16
CA LEU A 17 -2.15 6.83 -5.16
C LEU A 17 -1.15 6.79 -6.33
N SER A 18 -1.55 7.31 -7.49
CA SER A 18 -0.69 7.38 -8.68
C SER A 18 0.46 8.38 -8.53
N LYS A 19 0.29 9.42 -7.71
CA LYS A 19 1.22 10.54 -7.61
C LYS A 19 2.08 10.50 -6.35
N ASP A 20 1.56 9.92 -5.27
CA ASP A 20 2.19 9.95 -3.96
C ASP A 20 2.66 8.53 -3.54
N PRO A 21 3.98 8.27 -3.56
CA PRO A 21 4.56 7.01 -3.10
C PRO A 21 4.20 6.61 -1.66
N PHE A 22 4.06 7.60 -0.77
CA PHE A 22 3.68 7.36 0.63
C PHE A 22 2.19 7.02 0.75
N ALA A 23 1.32 7.62 -0.06
CA ALA A 23 -0.09 7.24 -0.14
C ALA A 23 -0.23 5.77 -0.57
N LEU A 24 0.58 5.34 -1.54
CA LEU A 24 0.56 3.95 -2.00
C LEU A 24 1.00 2.95 -0.92
N LEU A 25 2.07 3.29 -0.17
CA LEU A 25 2.47 2.51 1.01
C LEU A 25 1.38 2.49 2.09
N THR A 26 0.71 3.62 2.31
CA THR A 26 -0.39 3.72 3.27
C THR A 26 -1.57 2.85 2.86
N GLY A 27 -1.97 2.86 1.58
CA GLY A 27 -3.04 2.01 1.05
C GLY A 27 -2.77 0.52 1.28
N LEU A 28 -1.55 0.06 0.97
CA LEU A 28 -1.19 -1.35 1.21
C LEU A 28 -1.03 -1.68 2.70
N LEU A 29 -0.57 -0.74 3.53
CA LEU A 29 -0.53 -0.91 4.98
C LEU A 29 -1.93 -1.24 5.52
N LEU A 30 -2.96 -0.54 5.01
CA LEU A 30 -4.36 -0.69 5.38
C LEU A 30 -5.05 -1.94 4.78
N ASP A 31 -4.47 -2.66 3.81
CA ASP A 31 -5.03 -3.92 3.26
C ASP A 31 -4.82 -5.08 4.26
N GLN A 32 -5.50 -4.99 5.41
CA GLN A 32 -5.41 -5.95 6.50
C GLN A 32 -6.80 -6.46 6.88
N GLN A 33 -7.14 -7.64 6.35
CA GLN A 33 -8.44 -8.27 6.54
C GLN A 33 -9.62 -7.32 6.22
N PHE A 34 -9.43 -6.41 5.27
CA PHE A 34 -10.39 -5.38 4.88
C PHE A 34 -10.51 -5.41 3.35
N PRO A 35 -11.63 -4.99 2.75
CA PRO A 35 -11.72 -4.96 1.29
C PRO A 35 -10.65 -4.01 0.73
N MET A 36 -9.89 -4.47 -0.25
CA MET A 36 -8.66 -3.80 -0.68
C MET A 36 -8.94 -2.41 -1.27
N GLU A 37 -10.02 -2.26 -2.03
CA GLU A 37 -10.45 -0.98 -2.59
C GLU A 37 -10.72 0.06 -1.48
N HIS A 38 -11.26 -0.36 -0.34
CA HIS A 38 -11.51 0.53 0.79
C HIS A 38 -10.24 0.83 1.57
N ALA A 39 -9.32 -0.14 1.67
CA ALA A 39 -7.99 0.08 2.24
C ALA A 39 -7.20 1.12 1.44
N PHE A 40 -7.15 0.95 0.12
CA PHE A 40 -6.46 1.85 -0.79
C PHE A 40 -7.15 3.21 -0.95
N ALA A 41 -8.44 3.34 -0.62
CA ALA A 41 -9.10 4.65 -0.48
C ALA A 41 -8.77 5.37 0.85
N GLY A 42 -8.14 4.69 1.81
CA GLY A 42 -7.77 5.24 3.11
C GLY A 42 -6.91 6.51 3.08
N PRO A 43 -5.87 6.61 2.22
CA PRO A 43 -5.09 7.83 2.05
C PRO A 43 -5.94 9.05 1.67
N GLN A 44 -6.91 8.89 0.76
CA GLN A 44 -7.80 9.99 0.37
C GLN A 44 -8.65 10.45 1.54
N LYS A 45 -9.20 9.52 2.33
CA LYS A 45 -9.94 9.84 3.56
C LYS A 45 -9.09 10.63 4.56
N ILE A 46 -7.80 10.31 4.70
CA ILE A 46 -6.88 11.09 5.54
C ILE A 46 -6.69 12.49 4.94
N ALA A 47 -6.50 12.58 3.62
CA ALA A 47 -6.34 13.84 2.90
C ALA A 47 -7.53 14.78 3.09
N ASP A 48 -8.76 14.25 3.00
CA ASP A 48 -10.00 15.03 3.17
C ASP A 48 -10.10 15.66 4.58
N ARG A 49 -9.50 15.03 5.59
CA ARG A 49 -9.54 15.48 7.00
C ARG A 49 -8.40 16.43 7.36
N MET A 50 -7.29 16.38 6.63
CA MET A 50 -6.05 17.12 6.94
C MET A 50 -5.76 18.25 5.95
N ASP A 51 -6.72 18.56 5.08
CA ASP A 51 -6.57 19.50 3.96
C ASP A 51 -5.34 19.13 3.10
N GLY A 52 -5.44 17.96 2.49
CA GLY A 52 -4.39 17.35 1.67
C GLY A 52 -3.65 16.21 2.37
N PHE A 53 -2.96 15.39 1.57
CA PHE A 53 -2.17 14.27 2.05
C PHE A 53 -0.71 14.70 2.20
N SER A 54 -0.20 14.74 3.43
CA SER A 54 1.19 15.12 3.70
C SER A 54 1.78 14.25 4.79
N ILE A 55 2.90 13.60 4.47
CA ILE A 55 3.65 12.77 5.41
C ILE A 55 4.15 13.59 6.62
N THR A 56 4.58 14.84 6.41
CA THR A 56 5.05 15.70 7.50
C THR A 56 3.91 16.10 8.40
N LYS A 57 2.76 16.53 7.82
CA LYS A 57 1.56 16.84 8.61
C LYS A 57 1.15 15.64 9.46
N ILE A 58 1.10 14.43 8.88
CA ILE A 58 0.72 13.20 9.59
C ILE A 58 1.66 12.92 10.77
N ALA A 59 2.98 13.05 10.56
CA ALA A 59 3.97 12.78 11.61
C ALA A 59 4.03 13.87 12.70
N ASP A 60 3.76 15.13 12.34
CA ASP A 60 3.78 16.26 13.27
C ASP A 60 2.49 16.36 14.10
N THR A 61 1.37 15.78 13.65
CA THR A 61 0.14 15.68 14.45
C THR A 61 0.35 14.73 15.63
N ASP A 62 -0.17 15.11 16.81
CA ASP A 62 -0.21 14.22 17.97
C ASP A 62 -0.87 12.88 17.58
N VAL A 63 -0.30 11.78 18.07
CA VAL A 63 -0.74 10.45 17.63
C VAL A 63 -2.19 10.16 18.01
N GLU A 64 -2.68 10.65 19.15
CA GLU A 64 -4.06 10.42 19.56
C GLU A 64 -5.02 11.35 18.81
N GLU A 65 -4.64 12.60 18.54
CA GLU A 65 -5.39 13.50 17.64
C GLU A 65 -5.51 12.89 16.22
N PHE A 66 -4.41 12.35 15.68
CA PHE A 66 -4.42 11.68 14.38
C PHE A 66 -5.32 10.44 14.37
N VAL A 67 -5.33 9.69 15.47
CA VAL A 67 -6.23 8.55 15.66
C VAL A 67 -7.69 8.99 15.64
N GLU A 68 -8.04 10.06 16.36
CA GLU A 68 -9.41 10.61 16.40
C GLU A 68 -9.91 11.00 15.00
N LEU A 69 -9.07 11.69 14.21
CA LEU A 69 -9.37 12.00 12.81
C LEU A 69 -9.65 10.71 12.01
N CYS A 70 -8.79 9.70 12.15
CA CYS A 70 -8.88 8.45 11.39
C CYS A 70 -10.10 7.58 11.76
N VAL A 71 -10.58 7.64 13.01
CA VAL A 71 -11.75 6.86 13.45
C VAL A 71 -13.08 7.57 13.25
N THR A 72 -13.06 8.88 12.97
CA THR A 72 -14.26 9.66 12.67
C THR A 72 -15.05 9.04 11.51
N PRO A 73 -16.34 8.67 11.70
CA PRO A 73 -17.15 8.07 10.64
C PRO A 73 -17.29 8.96 9.40
N PRO A 74 -17.18 8.41 8.17
CA PRO A 74 -16.79 7.03 7.86
C PRO A 74 -15.29 6.81 8.07
N ALA A 75 -14.94 5.92 9.02
CA ALA A 75 -13.55 5.67 9.42
C ALA A 75 -12.67 5.18 8.26
N ILE A 76 -11.35 5.37 8.38
CA ILE A 76 -10.39 4.90 7.37
C ILE A 76 -10.32 3.37 7.29
N HIS A 77 -10.63 2.68 8.40
CA HIS A 77 -10.52 1.24 8.52
C HIS A 77 -11.45 0.72 9.63
N ARG A 78 -11.89 -0.55 9.54
CA ARG A 78 -12.68 -1.20 10.61
C ARG A 78 -11.93 -1.41 11.93
N TYR A 79 -10.60 -1.33 11.88
CA TYR A 79 -9.67 -1.34 13.02
C TYR A 79 -9.02 0.03 13.13
N GLY A 80 -9.85 1.08 13.16
CA GLY A 80 -9.43 2.46 12.90
C GLY A 80 -8.24 2.91 13.75
N GLY A 81 -8.33 2.83 15.08
CA GLY A 81 -7.27 3.32 15.96
C GLY A 81 -5.94 2.57 15.83
N SER A 82 -5.97 1.24 15.71
CA SER A 82 -4.72 0.46 15.54
C SER A 82 -4.08 0.66 14.16
N MET A 83 -4.89 0.86 13.12
CA MET A 83 -4.38 1.19 11.79
C MET A 83 -3.87 2.62 11.70
N ALA A 84 -4.54 3.59 12.33
CA ALA A 84 -4.08 4.98 12.39
C ALA A 84 -2.70 5.09 13.04
N ARG A 85 -2.50 4.46 14.21
CA ARG A 85 -1.18 4.40 14.87
C ARG A 85 -0.10 3.79 13.98
N ARG A 86 -0.44 2.80 13.15
CA ARG A 86 0.52 2.21 12.20
C ARG A 86 0.85 3.16 11.04
N VAL A 87 -0.13 3.91 10.54
CA VAL A 87 0.10 4.93 9.51
C VAL A 87 1.01 6.04 10.04
N HIS A 88 0.76 6.49 11.28
CA HIS A 88 1.60 7.46 11.98
C HIS A 88 3.04 6.96 12.16
N ALA A 89 3.21 5.73 12.66
CA ALA A 89 4.54 5.10 12.76
C ALA A 89 5.23 4.93 11.40
N LEU A 90 4.48 4.62 10.34
CA LEU A 90 5.02 4.52 8.98
C LEU A 90 5.50 5.90 8.48
N ALA A 91 4.79 6.98 8.78
CA ALA A 91 5.19 8.35 8.45
C ALA A 91 6.53 8.70 9.10
N HIS A 92 6.66 8.47 10.41
CA HIS A 92 7.91 8.69 11.14
C HIS A 92 9.07 7.86 10.57
N HIS A 93 8.86 6.58 10.32
CA HIS A 93 9.92 5.72 9.77
C HIS A 93 10.43 6.22 8.41
N VAL A 94 9.52 6.67 7.54
CA VAL A 94 9.90 7.20 6.23
C VAL A 94 10.58 8.58 6.35
N LEU A 95 10.17 9.42 7.30
CA LEU A 95 10.86 10.67 7.60
C LEU A 95 12.29 10.43 8.11
N GLU A 96 12.45 9.55 9.09
CA GLU A 96 13.73 9.27 9.73
C GLU A 96 14.74 8.60 8.79
N HIS A 97 14.32 7.59 8.04
CA HIS A 97 15.26 6.77 7.26
C HIS A 97 15.33 7.15 5.77
N TYR A 98 14.39 7.95 5.28
CA TYR A 98 14.29 8.30 3.86
C TYR A 98 14.00 9.79 3.61
N ASP A 99 14.20 10.67 4.60
CA ASP A 99 13.97 12.11 4.53
C ASP A 99 12.54 12.47 4.04
N GLY A 100 11.55 11.65 4.40
CA GLY A 100 10.16 11.81 4.00
C GLY A 100 9.87 11.40 2.56
N LYS A 101 10.86 10.93 1.81
CA LYS A 101 10.74 10.55 0.39
C LYS A 101 10.57 9.05 0.25
N ALA A 102 9.32 8.58 0.34
CA ALA A 102 8.98 7.16 0.27
C ALA A 102 9.55 6.43 -0.98
N ASP A 103 9.67 7.09 -2.13
CA ASP A 103 10.24 6.45 -3.32
C ASP A 103 11.74 6.14 -3.23
N LYS A 104 12.48 6.77 -2.29
CA LYS A 104 13.87 6.39 -2.00
C LYS A 104 14.00 4.95 -1.55
N ILE A 105 12.95 4.35 -0.98
CA ILE A 105 12.94 2.93 -0.57
C ILE A 105 13.37 2.03 -1.74
N TRP A 106 12.87 2.29 -2.96
CA TRP A 106 13.18 1.50 -4.15
C TRP A 106 14.08 2.19 -5.19
N LYS A 107 14.37 3.49 -5.04
CA LYS A 107 15.23 4.23 -5.99
C LYS A 107 16.63 4.52 -5.46
N SER A 108 16.80 4.68 -4.14
CA SER A 108 18.06 5.17 -3.57
C SER A 108 19.17 4.14 -3.68
N GLY A 109 20.28 4.52 -4.33
CA GLY A 109 21.45 3.67 -4.49
C GLY A 109 21.34 2.58 -5.55
N LYS A 110 20.33 2.65 -6.46
CA LYS A 110 20.08 1.63 -7.50
C LYS A 110 20.02 0.19 -6.91
N PRO A 111 19.12 -0.06 -5.95
CA PRO A 111 19.07 -1.34 -5.24
C PRO A 111 18.64 -2.48 -6.15
N ASP A 112 19.11 -3.69 -5.87
CA ASP A 112 18.55 -4.91 -6.45
C ASP A 112 17.20 -5.26 -5.79
N ALA A 113 16.49 -6.26 -6.32
CA ALA A 113 15.17 -6.62 -5.80
C ALA A 113 15.21 -7.15 -4.35
N LYS A 114 16.30 -7.79 -3.94
CA LYS A 114 16.45 -8.31 -2.56
C LYS A 114 16.55 -7.16 -1.57
N GLU A 115 17.30 -6.12 -1.91
CA GLU A 115 17.42 -4.92 -1.10
C GLU A 115 16.12 -4.13 -1.06
N VAL A 116 15.41 -3.99 -2.19
CA VAL A 116 14.06 -3.37 -2.19
C VAL A 116 13.12 -4.15 -1.27
N LEU A 117 13.06 -5.48 -1.41
CA LEU A 117 12.22 -6.32 -0.55
C LEU A 117 12.60 -6.17 0.93
N ARG A 118 13.89 -6.15 1.25
CA ARG A 118 14.40 -5.97 2.61
C ARG A 118 13.94 -4.63 3.20
N ARG A 119 14.09 -3.53 2.45
CA ARG A 119 13.67 -2.18 2.89
C ARG A 119 12.17 -2.08 3.09
N VAL A 120 11.38 -2.62 2.16
CA VAL A 120 9.91 -2.64 2.28
C VAL A 120 9.47 -3.48 3.49
N LYS A 121 10.11 -4.62 3.73
CA LYS A 121 9.80 -5.48 4.89
C LYS A 121 10.19 -4.85 6.23
N ALA A 122 11.10 -3.88 6.24
CA ALA A 122 11.48 -3.14 7.44
C ALA A 122 10.45 -2.06 7.83
N LEU A 123 9.50 -1.72 6.95
CA LEU A 123 8.48 -0.72 7.22
C LEU A 123 7.53 -1.17 8.34
N PRO A 124 7.11 -0.26 9.25
CA PRO A 124 6.09 -0.56 10.26
C PRO A 124 4.81 -1.15 9.64
N GLY A 125 4.40 -2.32 10.11
CA GLY A 125 3.19 -3.01 9.64
C GLY A 125 3.34 -3.78 8.32
N TYR A 126 4.56 -3.95 7.81
CA TYR A 126 4.89 -4.75 6.64
C TYR A 126 5.47 -6.12 7.03
N GLY A 127 4.66 -7.17 6.87
CA GLY A 127 5.13 -8.55 6.91
C GLY A 127 5.64 -9.04 5.56
N ASP A 128 6.16 -10.27 5.53
CA ASP A 128 6.73 -10.90 4.32
C ASP A 128 5.79 -10.86 3.11
N GLN A 129 4.53 -11.26 3.31
CA GLN A 129 3.52 -11.26 2.26
C GLN A 129 3.27 -9.86 1.69
N LYS A 130 3.10 -8.86 2.56
CA LYS A 130 2.82 -7.47 2.15
C LYS A 130 4.00 -6.89 1.39
N ALA A 131 5.22 -7.15 1.85
CA ALA A 131 6.43 -6.70 1.19
C ALA A 131 6.55 -7.28 -0.24
N LYS A 132 6.28 -8.59 -0.40
CA LYS A 132 6.26 -9.24 -1.72
C LYS A 132 5.18 -8.69 -2.65
N ILE A 133 3.98 -8.44 -2.14
CA ILE A 133 2.89 -7.78 -2.90
C ILE A 133 3.32 -6.39 -3.35
N PHE A 134 3.98 -5.61 -2.50
CA PHE A 134 4.46 -4.27 -2.87
C PHE A 134 5.55 -4.33 -3.95
N VAL A 135 6.51 -5.25 -3.84
CA VAL A 135 7.53 -5.46 -4.89
C VAL A 135 6.87 -5.87 -6.22
N ALA A 136 5.84 -6.71 -6.18
CA ALA A 136 5.05 -7.02 -7.37
C ALA A 136 4.37 -5.78 -7.96
N LEU A 137 3.75 -4.93 -7.13
CA LEU A 137 3.08 -3.70 -7.56
C LEU A 137 4.06 -2.72 -8.22
N LEU A 138 5.25 -2.56 -7.61
CA LEU A 138 6.35 -1.76 -8.15
C LEU A 138 6.73 -2.22 -9.58
N GLY A 139 6.96 -3.51 -9.76
CA GLY A 139 7.36 -4.07 -11.06
C GLY A 139 6.23 -4.07 -12.10
N LYS A 140 5.02 -4.51 -11.71
CA LYS A 140 3.89 -4.70 -12.62
C LYS A 140 3.25 -3.40 -13.09
N GLN A 141 3.14 -2.40 -12.22
CA GLN A 141 2.37 -1.18 -12.52
C GLN A 141 3.20 0.09 -12.57
N LEU A 142 4.30 0.16 -11.81
CA LEU A 142 5.12 1.37 -11.71
C LEU A 142 6.40 1.31 -12.55
N GLY A 143 6.67 0.20 -13.23
CA GLY A 143 7.85 0.02 -14.08
C GLY A 143 9.16 0.00 -13.29
N VAL A 144 9.11 -0.27 -11.99
CA VAL A 144 10.28 -0.39 -11.12
C VAL A 144 10.72 -1.85 -11.14
N THR A 145 11.64 -2.18 -12.06
CA THR A 145 12.05 -3.56 -12.36
C THR A 145 13.53 -3.80 -12.05
N PRO A 146 13.97 -3.73 -10.78
CA PRO A 146 15.33 -4.12 -10.42
C PRO A 146 15.56 -5.61 -10.72
N ASP A 147 16.82 -6.00 -10.89
CA ASP A 147 17.18 -7.39 -11.18
C ASP A 147 16.61 -8.34 -10.12
N GLY A 148 15.93 -9.40 -10.58
CA GLY A 148 15.33 -10.41 -9.72
C GLY A 148 13.98 -10.02 -9.07
N TRP A 149 13.29 -8.98 -9.55
CA TRP A 149 12.08 -8.48 -8.87
C TRP A 149 10.91 -9.47 -8.84
N ARG A 150 10.77 -10.33 -9.87
CA ARG A 150 9.70 -11.34 -9.89
C ARG A 150 9.96 -12.42 -8.85
N GLU A 151 11.21 -12.87 -8.77
CA GLU A 151 11.67 -13.86 -7.79
C GLU A 151 11.52 -13.31 -6.37
N ALA A 152 11.89 -12.05 -6.14
CA ALA A 152 11.70 -11.38 -4.86
C ALA A 152 10.21 -11.24 -4.49
N ALA A 153 9.33 -10.98 -5.45
CA ALA A 153 7.89 -10.94 -5.26
C ALA A 153 7.24 -12.33 -5.09
N GLY A 154 7.96 -13.42 -5.35
CA GLY A 154 7.45 -14.78 -5.32
C GLY A 154 6.24 -14.96 -6.24
N ALA A 155 5.22 -15.71 -5.78
CA ALA A 155 4.01 -15.97 -6.57
C ALA A 155 3.22 -14.70 -6.96
N TYR A 156 3.46 -13.56 -6.32
CA TYR A 156 2.88 -12.27 -6.72
C TYR A 156 3.59 -11.65 -7.92
N GLY A 157 4.82 -12.08 -8.22
CA GLY A 157 5.59 -11.68 -9.40
C GLY A 157 5.26 -12.47 -10.66
N ASP A 158 4.56 -13.61 -10.53
CA ASP A 158 4.16 -14.47 -11.65
C ASP A 158 3.46 -13.67 -12.76
N GLU A 159 3.84 -13.94 -14.01
CA GLU A 159 3.21 -13.35 -15.18
C GLU A 159 1.75 -13.83 -15.32
N GLY A 160 0.84 -12.93 -15.67
CA GLY A 160 -0.59 -13.23 -15.80
C GLY A 160 -1.32 -13.52 -14.47
N SER A 161 -0.67 -13.39 -13.31
CA SER A 161 -1.33 -13.68 -12.03
C SER A 161 -2.46 -12.70 -11.69
N ARG A 162 -3.45 -13.17 -10.92
CA ARG A 162 -4.56 -12.38 -10.36
C ARG A 162 -4.69 -12.62 -8.85
N ARG A 163 -3.62 -12.35 -8.10
CA ARG A 163 -3.49 -12.76 -6.69
C ARG A 163 -3.61 -11.60 -5.71
N SER A 164 -3.29 -10.38 -6.12
CA SER A 164 -3.18 -9.23 -5.21
C SER A 164 -3.51 -7.91 -5.89
N ILE A 165 -3.45 -6.82 -5.13
CA ILE A 165 -3.64 -5.46 -5.65
C ILE A 165 -2.62 -5.11 -6.75
N ALA A 166 -1.44 -5.73 -6.75
CA ALA A 166 -0.46 -5.59 -7.81
C ALA A 166 -1.01 -5.97 -9.20
N ASP A 167 -2.06 -6.79 -9.25
CA ASP A 167 -2.68 -7.27 -10.47
C ASP A 167 -3.94 -6.49 -10.87
N VAL A 168 -4.34 -5.48 -10.10
CA VAL A 168 -5.54 -4.67 -10.35
C VAL A 168 -5.19 -3.46 -11.22
N THR A 169 -5.68 -3.46 -12.46
CA THR A 169 -5.48 -2.37 -13.43
C THR A 169 -6.78 -1.84 -14.02
N SER A 170 -7.91 -2.46 -13.69
CA SER A 170 -9.25 -2.18 -14.21
C SER A 170 -10.32 -2.80 -13.31
N PRO A 171 -11.61 -2.42 -13.45
CA PRO A 171 -12.71 -3.06 -12.72
C PRO A 171 -12.78 -4.59 -12.91
N GLU A 172 -12.46 -5.09 -14.10
CA GLU A 172 -12.48 -6.51 -14.43
C GLU A 172 -11.41 -7.25 -13.62
N THR A 173 -10.17 -6.77 -13.65
CA THR A 173 -9.07 -7.37 -12.87
C THR A 173 -9.28 -7.26 -11.36
N LEU A 174 -9.96 -6.21 -10.88
CA LEU A 174 -10.38 -6.11 -9.48
C LEU A 174 -11.35 -7.23 -9.11
N ALA A 175 -12.31 -7.54 -9.97
CA ALA A 175 -13.25 -8.65 -9.76
C ALA A 175 -12.52 -10.01 -9.74
N GLU A 176 -11.58 -10.24 -10.65
CA GLU A 176 -10.75 -11.45 -10.69
C GLU A 176 -9.93 -11.64 -9.41
N VAL A 177 -9.25 -10.58 -8.94
CA VAL A 177 -8.46 -10.63 -7.71
C VAL A 177 -9.36 -10.86 -6.48
N ARG A 178 -10.56 -10.26 -6.43
CA ARG A 178 -11.55 -10.53 -5.37
C ARG A 178 -11.98 -12.00 -5.37
N ALA A 179 -12.25 -12.57 -6.54
CA ALA A 179 -12.61 -13.97 -6.70
C ALA A 179 -11.47 -14.89 -6.20
N PHE A 180 -10.23 -14.60 -6.59
CA PHE A 180 -9.05 -15.33 -6.12
C PHE A 180 -8.90 -15.27 -4.60
N LYS A 181 -8.93 -14.07 -3.99
CA LYS A 181 -8.81 -13.91 -2.53
C LYS A 181 -9.93 -14.66 -1.79
N LYS A 182 -11.16 -14.65 -2.32
CA LYS A 182 -12.30 -15.39 -1.75
C LYS A 182 -12.08 -16.90 -1.81
N ALA A 183 -11.64 -17.43 -2.95
CA ALA A 183 -11.35 -18.86 -3.13
C ALA A 183 -10.20 -19.32 -2.21
N ALA A 184 -9.10 -18.55 -2.13
CA ALA A 184 -7.97 -18.86 -1.26
C ALA A 184 -8.38 -18.88 0.22
N LYS A 185 -9.22 -17.93 0.66
CA LYS A 185 -9.76 -17.91 2.04
C LYS A 185 -10.67 -19.10 2.33
N ALA A 186 -11.48 -19.54 1.37
CA ALA A 186 -12.33 -20.71 1.51
C ALA A 186 -11.47 -21.99 1.63
N ALA A 187 -10.46 -22.16 0.77
CA ALA A 187 -9.54 -23.29 0.83
C ALA A 187 -8.78 -23.35 2.16
N ALA A 188 -8.33 -22.21 2.68
CA ALA A 188 -7.63 -22.15 3.97
C ALA A 188 -8.51 -22.49 5.19
N LYS A 189 -9.84 -22.33 5.08
CA LYS A 189 -10.80 -22.72 6.13
C LYS A 189 -11.18 -24.19 6.09
N ALA A 190 -11.00 -24.84 4.93
CA ALA A 190 -11.32 -26.24 4.72
C ALA A 190 -10.17 -27.19 5.11
N LYS A 191 -9.03 -26.62 5.54
CA LYS A 191 -7.84 -27.33 6.01
C LYS A 191 -7.74 -27.18 7.52
#